data_AF-A0A136M9V3-F1
#
_entry.id   AF-A0A136M9V3-F1
#
_cell.length_a   1.000
_cell.length_b   1.000
_cell.length_c   1.000
_cell.angle_alpha   90.00
_cell.angle_beta   90.00
_cell.angle_gamma   90.00
#
_symmetry.space_group_name_H-M   'P 1'
#
loop_
_entity.id
_entity.type
_entity.pdbx_description
1 polymer ?
#
loop_
_entity_poly.entity_id
_entity_poly.type
_entity_poly.pdbx_seq_one_letter_code
_entity_poly.pdbx_strand_id
1 'polypeptide(L)'
;MSTAPHLTALHTHLFQGTHSCTERVTHFLQNIENKKHLHAFLSVFDNEALDRARLIDEKIKAGTAGKLAGVVVGIKDVLAYENHPLQASSKILNGFISKYSATAVERLLAEDAIIIGRQNCDEFAMGSSNENSAFGPVLNDIDNTRVPGGSSGGSAVAVMANMCDVSLGSDTGGSVRQPAAFCGIYGLKPTYSRISRHGLVAYG
;
A
#
# COMPACT_ATOMS: atom_id res chain seq x y z
N MET A 1 22.52 2.11 -1.49
CA MET A 1 21.29 1.39 -1.12
C MET A 1 21.06 1.62 0.37
N SER A 2 20.14 2.52 0.74
CA SER A 2 19.69 2.62 2.13
C SER A 2 18.78 1.42 2.38
N THR A 3 19.24 0.46 3.19
CA THR A 3 18.40 -0.66 3.60
C THR A 3 17.31 -0.11 4.50
N ALA A 4 16.07 -0.08 4.01
CA ALA A 4 14.93 0.20 4.88
C ALA A 4 15.01 -0.73 6.11
N PRO A 5 14.87 -0.21 7.33
CA PRO A 5 15.01 -1.03 8.52
C PRO A 5 13.96 -2.16 8.50
N HIS A 6 14.39 -3.37 8.89
CA HIS A 6 13.49 -4.50 9.10
C HIS A 6 12.37 -4.08 10.08
N LEU A 7 11.12 -4.50 9.88
CA LEU A 7 9.97 -4.08 10.71
C LEU A 7 10.22 -4.27 12.23
N THR A 8 11.04 -5.27 12.60
CA THR A 8 11.47 -5.48 13.98
C THR A 8 12.37 -4.36 14.51
N ALA A 9 13.36 -3.93 13.71
CA ALA A 9 14.24 -2.82 14.05
C ALA A 9 13.45 -1.50 14.10
N LEU A 10 12.45 -1.33 13.22
CA LEU A 10 11.52 -0.20 13.24
C LEU A 10 10.87 -0.05 14.62
N HIS A 11 10.21 -1.10 15.13
CA HIS A 11 9.57 -1.02 16.44
C HIS A 11 10.58 -0.67 17.53
N THR A 12 11.76 -1.30 17.54
CA THR A 12 12.81 -0.96 18.52
C THR A 12 13.09 0.55 18.52
N HIS A 13 13.27 1.15 17.34
CA HIS A 13 13.55 2.58 17.24
C HIS A 13 12.39 3.49 17.66
N LEU A 14 11.16 3.13 17.30
CA LEU A 14 9.95 3.87 17.68
C LEU A 14 9.71 3.83 19.19
N PHE A 15 9.76 2.64 19.79
CA PHE A 15 9.52 2.46 21.23
C PHE A 15 10.67 3.00 22.10
N GLN A 16 11.88 3.16 21.54
CA GLN A 16 13.00 3.87 22.19
C GLN A 16 12.95 5.40 21.99
N GLY A 17 12.01 5.92 21.19
CA GLY A 17 11.89 7.35 20.90
C GLY A 17 13.01 7.92 20.02
N THR A 18 13.79 7.06 19.36
CA THR A 18 14.86 7.49 18.44
C THR A 18 14.35 7.93 17.08
N HIS A 19 13.12 7.54 16.73
CA HIS A 19 12.37 7.94 15.55
C HIS A 19 10.89 8.07 15.91
N SER A 20 10.15 8.88 15.15
CA SER A 20 8.69 9.03 15.26
C SER A 20 7.94 8.47 14.04
N CYS A 21 6.67 8.12 14.22
CA CYS A 21 5.78 7.76 13.12
C CYS A 21 5.64 8.92 12.14
N THR A 22 5.59 10.16 12.65
CA THR A 22 5.44 11.37 11.84
C THR A 22 6.63 11.59 10.89
N GLU A 23 7.86 11.42 11.38
CA GLU A 23 9.07 11.49 10.54
C GLU A 23 9.05 10.43 9.44
N ARG A 24 8.59 9.22 9.76
CA ARG A 24 8.49 8.12 8.80
C ARG A 24 7.49 8.37 7.71
N VAL A 25 6.27 8.80 8.07
CA VAL A 25 5.24 9.16 7.08
C VAL A 25 5.76 10.29 6.20
N THR A 26 6.42 11.30 6.78
CA THR A 26 7.02 12.40 6.02
C THR A 26 8.05 11.89 5.01
N HIS A 27 8.95 10.99 5.41
CA HIS A 27 9.93 10.36 4.52
C HIS A 27 9.27 9.60 3.36
N PHE A 28 8.22 8.83 3.63
CA PHE A 28 7.50 8.11 2.59
C PHE A 28 6.75 9.04 1.64
N LEU A 29 6.09 10.07 2.15
CA LEU A 29 5.42 11.09 1.32
C LEU A 29 6.42 11.81 0.40
N GLN A 30 7.62 12.12 0.90
CA GLN A 30 8.69 12.70 0.08
C GLN A 30 9.12 11.73 -1.04
N ASN A 31 9.28 10.44 -0.76
CA ASN A 31 9.61 9.45 -1.79
C ASN A 31 8.49 9.28 -2.83
N ILE A 32 7.23 9.32 -2.39
CA ILE A 32 6.07 9.27 -3.29
C ILE A 32 6.10 10.46 -4.26
N GLU A 33 6.35 11.67 -3.77
CA GLU A 33 6.40 12.86 -4.64
C GLU A 33 7.63 12.83 -5.56
N ASN A 34 8.82 12.50 -5.03
CA ASN A 34 10.05 12.43 -5.82
C ASN A 34 9.99 11.37 -6.94
N LYS A 35 9.24 10.28 -6.71
CA LYS A 35 9.09 9.16 -7.64
C LYS A 35 7.70 9.06 -8.26
N LYS A 36 6.96 10.16 -8.29
CA LYS A 36 5.62 10.25 -8.87
C LYS A 36 5.56 9.77 -10.32
N HIS A 37 6.66 9.93 -11.06
CA HIS A 37 6.81 9.45 -12.44
C HIS A 37 6.65 7.92 -12.60
N LEU A 38 6.79 7.13 -11.53
CA LEU A 38 6.55 5.69 -11.54
C LEU A 38 5.07 5.29 -11.52
N HIS A 39 4.18 6.25 -11.21
CA HIS A 39 2.73 6.07 -11.17
C HIS A 39 2.24 4.96 -10.22
N ALA A 40 2.99 4.66 -9.16
CA ALA A 40 2.64 3.62 -8.21
C ALA A 40 1.35 3.91 -7.41
N PHE A 41 1.04 5.20 -7.21
CA PHE A 41 -0.14 5.66 -6.47
C PHE A 41 -1.14 6.38 -7.38
N LEU A 42 -2.43 6.10 -7.19
CA LEU A 42 -3.55 6.85 -7.78
C LEU A 42 -3.99 8.00 -6.88
N SER A 43 -3.93 7.80 -5.56
CA SER A 43 -4.18 8.84 -4.56
C SER A 43 -3.32 8.63 -3.32
N VAL A 44 -2.92 9.74 -2.70
CA VAL A 44 -2.08 9.79 -1.50
C VAL A 44 -2.86 10.47 -0.41
N PHE A 45 -2.89 9.90 0.80
CA PHE A 45 -3.67 10.37 1.94
C PHE A 45 -2.77 11.17 2.89
N ASP A 46 -2.10 12.19 2.37
CA ASP A 46 -1.02 12.93 3.04
C ASP A 46 -1.37 13.43 4.46
N ASN A 47 -2.42 14.25 4.57
CA ASN A 47 -2.85 14.85 5.82
C ASN A 47 -3.38 13.79 6.78
N GLU A 48 -4.20 12.87 6.28
CA GLU A 48 -4.75 11.78 7.08
C GLU A 48 -3.64 10.87 7.63
N ALA A 49 -2.65 10.51 6.82
CA ALA A 49 -1.54 9.68 7.24
C ALA A 49 -0.67 10.38 8.29
N LEU A 50 -0.44 11.69 8.15
CA LEU A 50 0.29 12.49 9.13
C LEU A 50 -0.49 12.64 10.44
N ASP A 51 -1.79 12.90 10.37
CA ASP A 51 -2.66 12.99 11.56
C ASP A 51 -2.70 11.65 12.30
N ARG A 52 -2.82 10.55 11.56
CA ARG A 52 -2.76 9.19 12.11
C ARG A 52 -1.40 8.90 12.75
N ALA A 53 -0.30 9.32 12.12
CA ALA A 53 1.04 9.16 12.66
C ALA A 53 1.20 9.87 14.02
N ARG A 54 0.74 11.13 14.13
CA ARG A 54 0.78 11.88 15.40
C ARG A 54 -0.03 11.19 16.49
N LEU A 55 -1.23 10.68 16.16
CA LEU A 55 -2.04 9.93 17.11
C LEU A 55 -1.31 8.67 17.61
N ILE A 56 -0.67 7.94 16.71
CA ILE A 56 0.06 6.71 17.06
C ILE A 56 1.32 7.02 17.89
N ASP A 57 2.03 8.11 17.59
CA ASP A 57 3.15 8.58 18.41
C ASP A 57 2.72 8.80 19.88
N GLU A 58 1.55 9.37 20.11
CA GLU A 58 0.98 9.52 21.46
C GLU A 58 0.58 8.16 22.09
N LYS A 59 0.01 7.24 21.30
CA LYS A 59 -0.30 5.88 21.78
C LYS A 59 0.96 5.09 22.17
N ILE A 60 2.05 5.27 21.43
CA ILE A 60 3.36 4.64 21.72
C ILE A 60 3.88 5.16 23.06
N LYS A 61 3.90 6.50 23.26
CA LYS A 61 4.31 7.12 24.53
C LYS A 61 3.46 6.65 25.71
N ALA A 62 2.16 6.48 25.49
CA ALA A 62 1.22 6.00 26.49
C ALA A 62 1.26 4.47 26.72
N GLY A 63 2.04 3.72 25.93
CA GLY A 63 2.09 2.26 26.02
C GLY A 63 0.81 1.54 25.60
N THR A 64 -0.03 2.18 24.77
CA THR A 64 -1.35 1.67 24.33
C THR A 64 -1.42 1.40 22.82
N ALA A 65 -0.29 1.45 22.13
CA ALA A 65 -0.20 1.23 20.70
C ALA A 65 -0.40 -0.25 20.32
N GLY A 66 -1.05 -0.47 19.17
CA GLY A 66 -1.28 -1.78 18.56
C GLY A 66 -0.02 -2.39 17.95
N LYS A 67 -0.13 -3.62 17.47
CA LYS A 67 1.02 -4.41 17.00
C LYS A 67 1.67 -3.90 15.72
N LEU A 68 1.00 -3.04 14.97
CA LEU A 68 1.48 -2.46 13.71
C LEU A 68 1.72 -0.95 13.82
N ALA A 69 1.83 -0.44 15.04
CA ALA A 69 2.09 0.98 15.29
C ALA A 69 3.32 1.47 14.51
N GLY A 70 3.09 2.47 13.65
CA GLY A 70 4.14 3.09 12.82
C GLY A 70 4.50 2.33 11.55
N VAL A 71 3.83 1.21 11.26
CA VAL A 71 3.93 0.51 9.97
C VAL A 71 3.08 1.25 8.93
N VAL A 72 3.73 1.68 7.84
CA VAL A 72 3.08 2.45 6.77
C VAL A 72 2.71 1.53 5.61
N VAL A 73 1.43 1.51 5.26
CA VAL A 73 0.83 0.55 4.34
C VAL A 73 0.21 1.25 3.13
N GLY A 74 0.56 0.80 1.93
CA GLY A 74 -0.19 1.11 0.72
C GLY A 74 -1.27 0.06 0.43
N ILE A 75 -2.41 0.47 -0.13
CA ILE A 75 -3.49 -0.46 -0.49
C ILE A 75 -3.76 -0.43 -1.99
N LYS A 76 -3.78 -1.58 -2.64
CA LYS A 76 -4.18 -1.70 -4.05
C LYS A 76 -5.59 -1.17 -4.26
N ASP A 77 -5.85 -0.55 -5.42
CA ASP A 77 -7.15 0.03 -5.77
C ASP A 77 -8.31 -0.97 -6.01
N VAL A 78 -8.28 -2.12 -5.36
CA VAL A 78 -9.41 -3.06 -5.30
C VAL A 78 -9.86 -3.30 -3.87
N LEU A 79 -9.19 -2.69 -2.89
CA LEU A 79 -9.53 -2.77 -1.48
C LEU A 79 -10.32 -1.52 -1.07
N ALA A 80 -11.54 -1.75 -0.60
CA ALA A 80 -12.38 -0.72 -0.04
C ALA A 80 -11.73 -0.08 1.19
N TYR A 81 -11.77 1.24 1.24
CA TYR A 81 -11.42 2.02 2.42
C TYR A 81 -12.50 3.08 2.59
N GLU A 82 -13.14 3.10 3.75
CA GLU A 82 -14.34 3.91 4.00
C GLU A 82 -14.06 5.39 3.73
N ASN A 83 -15.01 6.08 3.10
CA ASN A 83 -14.93 7.49 2.72
C ASN A 83 -13.80 7.84 1.73
N HIS A 84 -13.17 6.84 1.12
CA HIS A 84 -12.17 7.02 0.08
C HIS A 84 -12.66 6.54 -1.28
N PRO A 85 -12.09 7.06 -2.40
CA PRO A 85 -12.35 6.53 -3.72
C PRO A 85 -12.03 5.03 -3.79
N LEU A 86 -12.72 4.28 -4.65
CA LEU A 86 -12.38 2.89 -4.98
C LEU A 86 -12.71 2.67 -6.46
N GLN A 87 -11.69 2.64 -7.31
CA GLN A 87 -11.90 2.75 -8.75
C GLN A 87 -11.52 1.48 -9.51
N ALA A 88 -10.85 0.52 -8.87
CA ALA A 88 -10.30 -0.66 -9.54
C ALA A 88 -9.43 -0.30 -10.76
N SER A 89 -8.71 0.83 -10.69
CA SER A 89 -7.99 1.42 -11.83
C SER A 89 -8.86 1.62 -13.09
N SER A 90 -10.18 1.77 -12.92
CA SER A 90 -11.16 1.90 -13.99
C SER A 90 -11.82 3.28 -14.00
N LYS A 91 -12.09 3.79 -15.20
CA LYS A 91 -12.94 4.99 -15.37
C LYS A 91 -14.42 4.70 -15.14
N ILE A 92 -14.85 3.43 -15.18
CA ILE A 92 -16.26 3.05 -14.91
C ILE A 92 -16.66 3.43 -13.47
N LEU A 93 -15.73 3.32 -12.52
CA LEU A 93 -15.94 3.64 -11.11
C LEU A 93 -15.49 5.06 -10.74
N ASN A 94 -15.30 5.95 -11.71
CA ASN A 94 -14.88 7.31 -11.42
C ASN A 94 -15.95 8.05 -10.58
N GLY A 95 -15.53 8.64 -9.47
CA GLY A 95 -16.44 9.26 -8.49
C GLY A 95 -17.08 8.30 -7.49
N PHE A 96 -16.85 6.98 -7.58
CA PHE A 96 -17.29 6.04 -6.54
C PHE A 96 -16.48 6.24 -5.25
N ILE A 97 -17.18 6.48 -4.15
CA ILE A 97 -16.62 6.58 -2.80
C ILE A 97 -17.16 5.42 -1.96
N SER A 98 -16.26 4.63 -1.38
CA SER A 98 -16.66 3.48 -0.56
C SER A 98 -17.35 3.94 0.73
N LYS A 99 -18.38 3.21 1.14
CA LYS A 99 -19.12 3.43 2.39
C LYS A 99 -18.72 2.48 3.52
N TYR A 100 -17.70 1.68 3.29
CA TYR A 100 -17.16 0.72 4.24
C TYR A 100 -15.70 0.41 3.90
N SER A 101 -15.00 -0.20 4.83
CA SER A 101 -13.63 -0.66 4.64
C SER A 101 -13.60 -2.17 4.41
N ALA A 102 -12.62 -2.65 3.64
CA ALA A 102 -12.38 -4.09 3.54
C ALA A 102 -11.96 -4.65 4.90
N THR A 103 -12.37 -5.87 5.22
CA THR A 103 -12.02 -6.51 6.51
C THR A 103 -10.52 -6.56 6.76
N ALA A 104 -9.71 -6.72 5.70
CA ALA A 104 -8.26 -6.68 5.83
C ALA A 104 -7.75 -5.28 6.23
N VAL A 105 -8.33 -4.22 5.68
CA VAL A 105 -7.99 -2.83 6.01
C VAL A 105 -8.43 -2.49 7.44
N GLU A 106 -9.64 -2.88 7.85
CA GLU A 106 -10.12 -2.70 9.22
C GLU A 106 -9.19 -3.34 10.26
N ARG A 107 -8.71 -4.56 9.99
CA ARG A 107 -7.77 -5.27 10.87
C ARG A 107 -6.41 -4.61 10.96
N LEU A 108 -5.93 -4.00 9.87
CA LEU A 108 -4.70 -3.21 9.90
C LEU A 108 -4.87 -1.95 10.77
N LEU A 109 -5.96 -1.22 10.56
CA LEU A 109 -6.27 0.00 11.32
C LEU A 109 -6.45 -0.27 12.82
N ALA A 110 -7.09 -1.39 13.16
CA ALA A 110 -7.28 -1.83 14.55
C ALA A 110 -5.96 -2.12 15.29
N GLU A 111 -4.90 -2.45 14.55
CA GLU A 111 -3.56 -2.68 15.10
C GLU A 111 -2.63 -1.47 14.89
N ASP A 112 -3.19 -0.28 14.62
CA ASP A 112 -2.48 1.00 14.44
C ASP A 112 -1.54 1.08 13.23
N ALA A 113 -1.83 0.34 12.16
CA ALA A 113 -1.19 0.61 10.88
C ALA A 113 -1.64 1.97 10.29
N ILE A 114 -0.78 2.59 9.49
CA ILE A 114 -1.05 3.87 8.81
C ILE A 114 -1.26 3.59 7.32
N ILE A 115 -2.44 3.89 6.78
CA ILE A 115 -2.69 3.77 5.34
C ILE A 115 -2.22 5.06 4.65
N ILE A 116 -1.21 4.98 3.78
CA ILE A 116 -0.62 6.17 3.13
C ILE A 116 -1.29 6.55 1.81
N GLY A 117 -1.97 5.61 1.17
CA GLY A 117 -2.57 5.87 -0.13
C GLY A 117 -3.01 4.62 -0.88
N ARG A 118 -3.58 4.90 -2.03
CA ARG A 118 -4.16 3.94 -2.96
C ARG A 118 -3.23 3.71 -4.13
N GLN A 119 -2.92 2.44 -4.37
CA GLN A 119 -1.93 2.02 -5.34
C GLN A 119 -2.59 1.56 -6.63
N ASN A 120 -1.94 1.91 -7.73
CA ASN A 120 -2.37 1.58 -9.07
C ASN A 120 -2.31 0.07 -9.34
N CYS A 121 -3.21 -0.41 -10.18
CA CYS A 121 -3.31 -1.80 -10.62
C CYS A 121 -3.74 -1.89 -12.09
N ASP A 122 -3.70 -3.08 -12.70
CA ASP A 122 -4.47 -3.32 -13.92
C ASP A 122 -5.97 -3.13 -13.63
N GLU A 123 -6.71 -2.62 -14.61
CA GLU A 123 -8.15 -2.37 -14.50
C GLU A 123 -8.90 -3.64 -14.06
N PHE A 124 -9.72 -3.53 -13.01
CA PHE A 124 -10.42 -4.66 -12.35
C PHE A 124 -9.53 -5.84 -11.97
N ALA A 125 -8.24 -5.57 -11.70
CA ALA A 125 -7.22 -6.58 -11.44
C ALA A 125 -6.96 -7.55 -12.61
N MET A 126 -7.40 -7.22 -13.83
CA MET A 126 -7.27 -8.03 -15.04
C MET A 126 -6.03 -7.63 -15.86
N GLY A 127 -4.91 -8.28 -15.53
CA GLY A 127 -3.65 -8.08 -16.25
C GLY A 127 -2.45 -8.60 -15.47
N SER A 128 -1.30 -8.59 -16.14
CA SER A 128 -0.03 -9.10 -15.61
C SER A 128 1.14 -8.17 -15.92
N SER A 129 0.87 -6.90 -16.22
CA SER A 129 1.89 -5.88 -16.52
C SER A 129 1.61 -4.51 -15.92
N ASN A 130 0.40 -4.23 -15.42
CA ASN A 130 -0.05 -2.92 -14.94
C ASN A 130 -0.13 -1.84 -16.03
N GLU A 131 -0.12 -2.21 -17.32
CA GLU A 131 -0.27 -1.28 -18.44
C GLU A 131 -1.74 -0.93 -18.71
N ASN A 132 -2.67 -1.80 -18.31
CA ASN A 132 -4.10 -1.64 -18.58
C ASN A 132 -4.82 -0.74 -17.55
N SER A 133 -4.09 -0.04 -16.68
CA SER A 133 -4.73 0.94 -15.80
C SER A 133 -5.33 2.07 -16.63
N ALA A 134 -6.59 2.42 -16.39
CA ALA A 134 -7.24 3.54 -17.07
C ALA A 134 -6.62 4.91 -16.73
N PHE A 135 -5.75 4.95 -15.71
CA PHE A 135 -5.04 6.14 -15.26
C PHE A 135 -3.60 6.23 -15.79
N GLY A 136 -3.07 5.15 -16.37
CA GLY A 136 -1.72 5.09 -16.94
C GLY A 136 -0.85 4.00 -16.32
N PRO A 137 0.21 3.56 -17.04
CA PRO A 137 1.02 2.42 -16.64
C PRO A 137 1.85 2.73 -15.41
N VAL A 138 2.10 1.70 -14.59
CA VAL A 138 3.12 1.72 -13.53
C VAL A 138 4.46 1.33 -14.14
N LEU A 139 5.53 2.04 -13.77
CA LEU A 139 6.90 1.76 -14.22
C LEU A 139 7.71 1.07 -13.13
N ASN A 140 8.63 0.19 -13.52
CA ASN A 140 9.55 -0.47 -12.60
C ASN A 140 10.71 0.48 -12.20
N ASP A 141 10.86 0.84 -10.91
CA ASP A 141 11.96 1.71 -10.37
C ASP A 141 13.39 1.24 -10.71
N ILE A 142 13.60 -0.06 -11.00
CA ILE A 142 14.93 -0.56 -11.43
C ILE A 142 15.22 -0.17 -12.88
N ASP A 143 14.20 -0.24 -13.74
CA ASP A 143 14.27 0.06 -15.17
C ASP A 143 12.91 0.57 -15.65
N ASN A 144 12.79 1.89 -15.78
CA ASN A 144 11.55 2.57 -16.13
C ASN A 144 11.03 2.22 -17.55
N THR A 145 11.79 1.47 -18.36
CA THR A 145 11.33 0.95 -19.66
C THR A 145 10.60 -0.39 -19.53
N ARG A 146 10.58 -0.99 -18.33
CA ARG A 146 9.99 -2.30 -18.06
C ARG A 146 8.76 -2.21 -17.18
N VAL A 147 7.93 -3.23 -17.34
CA VAL A 147 6.74 -3.44 -16.52
C VAL A 147 7.12 -3.94 -15.13
N PRO A 148 6.36 -3.57 -14.08
CA PRO A 148 6.52 -4.13 -12.74
C PRO A 148 5.81 -5.48 -12.56
N GLY A 149 5.17 -6.00 -13.60
CA GLY A 149 4.22 -7.11 -13.51
C GLY A 149 2.82 -6.61 -13.10
N GLY A 150 1.86 -7.53 -12.95
CA GLY A 150 0.50 -7.19 -12.60
C GLY A 150 -0.31 -8.33 -11.98
N SER A 151 -1.49 -8.07 -11.45
CA SER A 151 -2.16 -6.77 -11.46
C SER A 151 -1.85 -5.88 -10.26
N SER A 152 -0.98 -6.29 -9.33
CA SER A 152 -0.58 -5.46 -8.18
C SER A 152 0.77 -4.76 -8.42
N GLY A 153 0.99 -4.23 -9.62
CA GLY A 153 2.26 -3.60 -10.01
C GLY A 153 2.56 -2.35 -9.18
N GLY A 154 1.56 -1.47 -8.96
CA GLY A 154 1.71 -0.30 -8.09
C GLY A 154 2.10 -0.66 -6.65
N SER A 155 1.52 -1.74 -6.11
CA SER A 155 1.88 -2.26 -4.80
C SER A 155 3.33 -2.74 -4.72
N ALA A 156 3.81 -3.45 -5.75
CA ALA A 156 5.18 -3.93 -5.78
C ALA A 156 6.19 -2.79 -5.92
N VAL A 157 5.91 -1.83 -6.81
CA VAL A 157 6.78 -0.67 -7.03
C VAL A 157 6.82 0.23 -5.81
N ALA A 158 5.71 0.47 -5.13
CA ALA A 158 5.71 1.30 -3.92
C ALA A 158 6.61 0.73 -2.81
N VAL A 159 6.62 -0.59 -2.62
CA VAL A 159 7.53 -1.24 -1.65
C VAL A 159 8.98 -1.17 -2.15
N MET A 160 9.22 -1.56 -3.40
CA MET A 160 10.56 -1.54 -4.02
C MET A 160 11.20 -0.15 -3.97
N ALA A 161 10.40 0.88 -4.23
CA ALA A 161 10.84 2.26 -4.33
C ALA A 161 10.87 3.00 -2.98
N ASN A 162 10.68 2.30 -1.85
CA ASN A 162 10.69 2.85 -0.49
C ASN A 162 9.63 3.95 -0.28
N MET A 163 8.42 3.73 -0.80
CA MET A 163 7.26 4.63 -0.63
C MET A 163 6.30 4.16 0.47
N CYS A 164 6.47 2.93 0.96
CA CYS A 164 5.77 2.36 2.11
C CYS A 164 6.57 1.16 2.64
N ASP A 165 6.25 0.71 3.84
CA ASP A 165 6.89 -0.49 4.42
C ASP A 165 6.36 -1.77 3.76
N VAL A 166 5.03 -1.83 3.60
CA VAL A 166 4.33 -2.98 3.05
C VAL A 166 3.13 -2.53 2.22
N SER A 167 2.64 -3.42 1.37
CA SER A 167 1.44 -3.15 0.57
C SER A 167 0.48 -4.35 0.58
N LEU A 168 -0.81 -4.06 0.57
CA LEU A 168 -1.83 -5.09 0.30
C LEU A 168 -2.19 -5.12 -1.17
N GLY A 169 -1.90 -6.25 -1.82
CA GLY A 169 -2.34 -6.57 -3.18
C GLY A 169 -3.46 -7.62 -3.21
N SER A 170 -3.84 -8.04 -4.42
CA SER A 170 -4.73 -9.17 -4.65
C SER A 170 -4.10 -10.16 -5.63
N ASP A 171 -4.26 -11.46 -5.40
CA ASP A 171 -3.66 -12.54 -6.22
C ASP A 171 -4.75 -13.54 -6.60
N THR A 172 -5.25 -13.40 -7.84
CA THR A 172 -6.20 -14.33 -8.45
C THR A 172 -5.47 -15.44 -9.21
N GLY A 173 -4.52 -15.06 -10.08
CA GLY A 173 -3.74 -15.99 -10.92
C GLY A 173 -2.22 -15.85 -10.81
N GLY A 174 -1.72 -15.09 -9.83
CA GLY A 174 -0.31 -14.67 -9.77
C GLY A 174 -0.11 -13.21 -9.40
N SER A 175 -1.20 -12.46 -9.24
CA SER A 175 -1.18 -11.00 -9.24
C SER A 175 -0.53 -10.32 -8.02
N VAL A 176 -0.02 -11.08 -7.04
CA VAL A 176 0.94 -10.59 -6.02
C VAL A 176 2.32 -11.21 -6.24
N ARG A 177 2.38 -12.52 -6.46
CA ARG A 177 3.66 -13.25 -6.60
C ARG A 177 4.48 -12.81 -7.80
N GLN A 178 3.83 -12.58 -8.95
CA GLN A 178 4.50 -12.20 -10.20
C GLN A 178 5.05 -10.76 -10.14
N PRO A 179 4.30 -9.74 -9.71
CA PRO A 179 4.88 -8.42 -9.46
C PRO A 179 6.01 -8.43 -8.43
N ALA A 180 5.86 -9.20 -7.36
CA ALA A 180 6.92 -9.32 -6.35
C ALA A 180 8.22 -9.89 -6.94
N ALA A 181 8.12 -10.91 -7.80
CA ALA A 181 9.28 -11.45 -8.51
C ALA A 181 9.91 -10.43 -9.48
N PHE A 182 9.10 -9.66 -10.22
CA PHE A 182 9.59 -8.67 -11.19
C PHE A 182 10.25 -7.45 -10.51
N CYS A 183 9.78 -7.10 -9.31
CA CYS A 183 10.32 -6.00 -8.51
C CYS A 183 11.37 -6.45 -7.48
N GLY A 184 11.73 -7.73 -7.42
CA GLY A 184 12.74 -8.23 -6.49
C GLY A 184 12.37 -8.09 -5.01
N ILE A 185 11.08 -8.19 -4.68
CA ILE A 185 10.56 -8.08 -3.30
C ILE A 185 9.87 -9.37 -2.85
N TYR A 186 9.53 -9.45 -1.57
CA TYR A 186 8.73 -10.55 -1.03
C TYR A 186 7.23 -10.33 -1.30
N GLY A 187 6.56 -11.36 -1.84
CA GLY A 187 5.11 -11.36 -2.05
C GLY A 187 4.49 -12.68 -1.62
N LEU A 188 3.48 -12.63 -0.75
CA LEU A 188 2.80 -13.80 -0.20
C LEU A 188 1.34 -13.82 -0.63
N LYS A 189 0.93 -14.91 -1.29
CA LYS A 189 -0.48 -15.28 -1.41
C LYS A 189 -0.81 -16.34 -0.37
N PRO A 190 -1.59 -16.05 0.68
CA PRO A 190 -1.95 -17.04 1.68
C PRO A 190 -2.86 -18.14 1.10
N THR A 191 -3.16 -19.16 1.91
CA THR A 191 -4.20 -20.15 1.60
C THR A 191 -5.52 -19.44 1.28
N TYR A 192 -6.24 -19.93 0.28
CA TYR A 192 -7.55 -19.39 -0.09
C TYR A 192 -8.48 -19.35 1.15
N SER A 193 -9.26 -18.28 1.28
CA SER A 193 -10.12 -17.97 2.43
C SER A 193 -9.42 -17.64 3.77
N ARG A 194 -8.07 -17.65 3.85
CA ARG A 194 -7.37 -17.24 5.07
C ARG A 194 -7.57 -15.76 5.41
N ILE A 195 -7.57 -14.91 4.39
CA ILE A 195 -7.88 -13.49 4.50
C ILE A 195 -9.27 -13.28 3.90
N SER A 196 -10.12 -12.56 4.64
CA SER A 196 -11.48 -12.21 4.19
C SER A 196 -11.43 -11.46 2.85
N ARG A 197 -12.38 -11.79 1.97
CA ARG A 197 -12.59 -11.07 0.70
C ARG A 197 -13.67 -9.99 0.79
N HIS A 198 -14.27 -9.77 1.96
CA HIS A 198 -15.24 -8.69 2.13
C HIS A 198 -14.57 -7.33 1.91
N GLY A 199 -15.14 -6.51 1.02
CA GLY A 199 -14.58 -5.23 0.57
C GLY A 199 -13.42 -5.32 -0.40
N LEU A 200 -13.10 -6.52 -0.92
CA LEU A 200 -12.27 -6.69 -2.11
C LEU A 200 -13.19 -6.70 -3.34
N VAL A 201 -12.97 -5.79 -4.29
CA VAL A 201 -13.63 -5.83 -5.61
C VAL A 201 -13.30 -7.18 -6.26
N ALA A 202 -14.33 -7.97 -6.53
CA ALA A 202 -14.15 -9.33 -7.01
C ALA A 202 -13.66 -9.34 -8.47
N TYR A 203 -12.77 -10.28 -8.75
CA TYR A 203 -12.42 -10.68 -10.11
C TYR A 203 -13.57 -11.52 -10.68
N GLY A 204 -14.10 -11.12 -11.84
CA GLY A 204 -15.22 -11.78 -12.52
C GLY A 204 -14.83 -13.04 -13.29
#